data_AF-A0A3C1STX1-F1
#
_entry.id   AF-A0A3C1STX1-F1
#
_cell.length_a   1.000
_cell.length_b   1.000
_cell.length_c   1.000
_cell.angle_alpha   90.00
_cell.angle_beta   90.00
_cell.angle_gamma   90.00
#
_symmetry.space_group_name_H-M   'P 1'
#
loop_
_entity.id
_entity.type
_entity.pdbx_description
1 polymer ?
#
loop_
_entity_poly.entity_id
_entity_poly.type
_entity_poly.pdbx_seq_one_letter_code
_entity_poly.pdbx_strand_id
1 'polypeptide(L)'
;MDTEVNFIELFDHYFEVIDADTPEKLQACYRLRYDVYCKEGVIPGFSPEDYPEGLERDEYDERSAHSLLLHKPSGRIAGTVRV
;
A
#
# COMPACT_ATOMS: atom_id res chain seq x y z
N MET A 1 23.07 -15.79 -24.94
CA MET A 1 21.82 -15.21 -25.47
C MET A 1 21.23 -14.44 -24.32
N ASP A 2 21.42 -13.12 -24.32
CA ASP A 2 20.79 -12.26 -23.32
C ASP A 2 19.29 -12.38 -23.52
N THR A 3 18.61 -12.91 -22.50
CA THR A 3 17.16 -12.95 -22.46
C THR A 3 16.74 -11.53 -22.11
N GLU A 4 16.21 -10.82 -23.09
CA GLU A 4 15.64 -9.49 -22.87
C GLU A 4 14.52 -9.64 -21.83
N VAL A 5 14.74 -9.11 -20.63
CA VAL A 5 13.79 -9.24 -19.53
C VAL A 5 12.60 -8.35 -19.85
N ASN A 6 11.45 -8.97 -20.12
CA ASN A 6 10.18 -8.25 -20.22
C ASN A 6 9.73 -7.86 -18.81
N PHE A 7 9.93 -6.60 -18.44
CA PHE A 7 9.55 -6.08 -17.12
C PHE A 7 8.06 -6.16 -16.82
N ILE A 8 7.20 -6.14 -17.84
CA ILE A 8 5.75 -6.28 -17.65
C ILE A 8 5.42 -7.71 -17.23
N GLU A 9 5.95 -8.70 -17.94
CA GLU A 9 5.79 -10.11 -17.57
C GLU A 9 6.38 -10.42 -16.19
N LEU A 10 7.52 -9.81 -15.88
CA LEU A 10 8.15 -9.96 -14.56
C LEU A 10 7.27 -9.35 -13.46
N PHE A 11 6.74 -8.14 -13.69
CA PHE A 11 5.83 -7.50 -12.75
C PHE A 11 4.57 -8.36 -12.54
N ASP A 12 3.92 -8.81 -13.62
CA ASP A 12 2.72 -9.64 -13.56
C ASP A 12 2.99 -11.00 -12.91
N HIS A 13 4.21 -11.53 -13.03
CA HIS A 13 4.60 -12.76 -12.34
C HIS A 13 4.67 -12.57 -10.82
N TYR A 14 5.25 -11.46 -10.35
CA TYR A 14 5.52 -11.24 -8.92
C TYR A 14 4.44 -10.46 -8.20
N PHE A 15 3.65 -9.65 -8.90
CA PHE A 15 2.75 -8.69 -8.29
C PHE A 15 1.33 -8.74 -8.87
N GLU A 16 0.39 -8.34 -8.04
CA GLU A 16 -1.01 -8.12 -8.38
C GLU A 16 -1.45 -6.77 -7.83
N VAL A 17 -2.18 -6.00 -8.64
CA VAL A 17 -2.88 -4.80 -8.15
C VAL A 17 -4.30 -5.21 -7.80
N ILE A 18 -4.70 -4.94 -6.55
CA ILE A 18 -6.00 -5.30 -6.01
C ILE A 18 -6.73 -4.04 -5.61
N ASP A 19 -7.96 -3.86 -6.11
CA ASP A 19 -8.83 -2.78 -5.65
C ASP A 19 -9.19 -2.98 -4.18
N ALA A 20 -9.00 -1.93 -3.38
CA ALA A 20 -9.34 -1.90 -1.97
C ALA A 20 -10.78 -1.40 -1.77
N ASP A 21 -11.72 -2.21 -2.24
CA ASP A 21 -13.16 -1.95 -2.27
C ASP A 21 -13.94 -2.56 -1.09
N THR A 22 -13.23 -3.19 -0.14
CA THR A 22 -13.81 -3.71 1.10
C THR A 22 -13.19 -3.04 2.32
N PRO A 23 -13.89 -3.00 3.46
CA PRO A 23 -13.37 -2.41 4.70
C PRO A 23 -12.01 -3.02 5.12
N GLU A 24 -11.84 -4.33 4.94
CA GLU A 24 -10.62 -5.05 5.32
C GLU A 24 -9.43 -4.62 4.46
N LYS A 25 -9.65 -4.45 3.14
CA LYS A 25 -8.61 -3.99 2.23
C LYS A 25 -8.27 -2.52 2.46
N LEU A 26 -9.26 -1.67 2.70
CA LEU A 26 -9.03 -0.27 3.08
C LEU A 26 -8.22 -0.17 4.37
N GLN A 27 -8.54 -0.99 5.37
CA GLN A 27 -7.79 -1.05 6.61
C GLN A 27 -6.32 -1.47 6.38
N ALA A 28 -6.06 -2.37 5.43
CA ALA A 28 -4.69 -2.72 5.04
C ALA A 28 -3.95 -1.55 4.39
N CYS A 29 -4.61 -0.73 3.56
CA CYS A 29 -4.02 0.51 3.01
C CYS A 29 -3.63 1.48 4.14
N TYR A 30 -4.56 1.76 5.07
CA TYR A 30 -4.31 2.69 6.17
C TYR A 30 -3.24 2.20 7.13
N ARG A 31 -3.19 0.89 7.39
CA ARG A 31 -2.12 0.27 8.20
C ARG A 31 -0.76 0.43 7.54
N LEU A 32 -0.67 0.14 6.23
CA LEU A 32 0.59 0.26 5.50
C LEU A 32 1.08 1.71 5.46
N ARG A 33 0.18 2.67 5.21
CA ARG A 33 0.50 4.10 5.28
C ARG A 33 0.96 4.51 6.68
N TYR A 34 0.33 4.01 7.74
CA TYR A 34 0.80 4.27 9.12
C TYR A 34 2.20 3.71 9.35
N ASP A 35 2.46 2.47 8.97
CA ASP A 35 3.77 1.85 9.16
C ASP A 35 4.87 2.65 8.45
N VAL A 36 4.63 3.13 7.22
CA VAL A 36 5.62 3.90 6.45
C VAL A 36 5.67 5.37 6.88
N TYR A 37 4.55 6.09 6.86
CA TYR A 37 4.54 7.54 7.08
C TYR A 37 4.82 7.89 8.54
N CYS A 38 4.25 7.13 9.48
CA CYS A 38 4.34 7.46 10.90
C CYS A 38 5.52 6.74 11.57
N LYS A 39 5.66 5.41 11.40
CA LYS A 39 6.66 4.64 12.17
C LYS A 39 8.06 4.70 11.60
N GLU A 40 8.22 4.61 10.28
CA GLU A 40 9.54 4.78 9.66
C GLU A 40 10.02 6.23 9.74
N GLY A 41 9.10 7.18 9.96
CA GLY A 41 9.42 8.58 10.25
C GLY A 41 10.03 9.34 9.08
N VAL A 42 9.82 8.86 7.85
CA VAL A 42 10.40 9.43 6.63
C VAL A 42 9.65 10.67 6.12
N ILE A 43 8.44 10.95 6.60
CA ILE A 43 7.62 12.10 6.20
C ILE A 43 7.38 13.03 7.39
N PRO A 44 7.81 14.31 7.33
CA PRO A 44 7.49 15.29 8.35
C PRO A 44 5.98 15.51 8.50
N GLY A 45 5.50 15.66 9.74
CA GLY A 45 4.09 15.91 10.03
C GLY A 45 3.23 14.66 10.24
N PHE A 46 3.83 13.45 10.24
CA PHE A 46 3.15 12.20 10.55
C PHE A 46 3.75 11.59 11.83
N SER A 47 3.27 12.03 13.00
CA SER A 47 3.70 11.46 14.26
C SER A 47 2.83 10.25 14.62
N PRO A 48 3.41 9.09 15.05
CA PRO A 48 2.62 7.93 15.46
C PRO A 48 1.57 8.21 16.54
N GLU A 49 1.82 9.21 17.38
CA GLU A 49 0.93 9.64 18.46
C GLU A 49 -0.40 10.21 17.94
N ASP A 50 -0.42 10.74 16.70
CA ASP A 50 -1.63 11.26 16.06
C ASP A 50 -2.56 10.13 15.58
N TYR A 51 -2.07 8.89 15.51
CA TYR A 51 -2.77 7.73 14.96
C TYR A 51 -2.76 6.57 15.96
N PRO A 52 -3.47 6.66 17.10
CA PRO A 52 -3.40 5.67 18.19
C PRO A 52 -3.92 4.28 17.80
N GLU A 53 -4.76 4.18 16.77
CA GLU A 53 -5.25 2.91 16.22
C GLU A 53 -4.22 2.23 15.28
N GLY A 54 -3.15 2.95 14.95
CA GLY A 54 -2.12 2.58 13.99
C GLY A 54 -2.64 2.47 12.56
N LEU A 55 -3.62 3.30 12.22
CA LEU A 55 -4.19 3.43 10.89
C LEU A 55 -4.04 4.90 10.49
N GLU A 56 -3.33 5.17 9.40
CA GLU A 56 -3.17 6.52 8.88
C GLU A 56 -4.29 6.78 7.87
N ARG A 57 -5.13 7.76 8.20
CA ARG A 57 -6.29 8.16 7.42
C ARG A 57 -6.57 9.65 7.62
N ASP A 58 -6.98 10.33 6.55
CA ASP A 58 -7.34 11.75 6.52
C ASP A 58 -8.74 11.95 5.90
N GLU A 59 -9.14 13.22 5.73
CA GLU A 59 -10.45 13.61 5.19
C GLU A 59 -10.65 13.30 3.69
N TYR A 60 -9.60 12.95 2.96
CA TYR A 60 -9.66 12.63 1.53
C TYR A 60 -10.00 11.16 1.29
N ASP A 61 -9.73 10.29 2.26
CA ASP A 61 -9.86 8.84 2.08
C ASP A 61 -11.28 8.36 1.75
N GLU A 62 -12.30 9.07 2.22
CA GLU A 62 -13.71 8.72 1.97
C GLU A 62 -14.15 8.91 0.52
N ARG A 63 -13.44 9.75 -0.25
CA ARG A 63 -13.78 10.08 -1.65
C ARG A 63 -12.75 9.62 -2.67
N SER A 64 -11.76 8.84 -2.22
CA SER A 64 -10.66 8.35 -3.06
C SER A 64 -10.82 6.89 -3.42
N ALA A 65 -10.25 6.52 -4.57
CA ALA A 65 -10.00 5.12 -4.90
C ALA A 65 -8.69 4.67 -4.23
N HIS A 66 -8.66 3.41 -3.79
CA HIS A 66 -7.51 2.81 -3.14
C HIS A 66 -7.18 1.49 -3.80
N SER A 67 -5.89 1.21 -3.94
CA SER A 67 -5.41 -0.10 -4.40
C SER A 67 -4.24 -0.59 -3.55
N LEU A 68 -4.12 -1.90 -3.46
CA LEU A 68 -3.01 -2.61 -2.84
C LEU A 68 -2.15 -3.25 -3.91
N LEU A 69 -0.84 -3.24 -3.70
CA LEU A 69 0.12 -4.02 -4.48
C LEU A 69 0.48 -5.27 -3.68
N LEU A 70 -0.03 -6.42 -4.09
CA LEU A 70 0.25 -7.72 -3.47
C LEU A 70 1.49 -8.34 -4.11
N HIS A 71 2.47 -8.77 -3.31
CA HIS A 71 3.55 -9.64 -3.78
C HIS A 71 3.08 -11.10 -3.71
N LYS A 72 2.80 -11.69 -4.88
CA LYS A 72 2.16 -13.00 -5.03
C LYS A 72 2.91 -14.12 -4.28
N PRO A 73 4.25 -14.27 -4.39
CA PRO A 73 4.95 -15.38 -3.73
C PRO A 73 4.90 -15.35 -2.21
N SER A 74 4.91 -14.16 -1.59
CA SER A 74 4.89 -14.05 -0.13
C SER A 74 3.49 -13.83 0.45
N GLY A 75 2.52 -13.49 -0.38
CA GLY A 75 1.17 -13.09 0.07
C GLY A 75 1.15 -11.78 0.86
N ARG A 76 2.24 -10.99 0.84
CA ARG A 76 2.35 -9.74 1.60
C ARG A 76 2.02 -8.55 0.72
N ILE A 77 1.38 -7.54 1.30
CA ILE A 77 1.23 -6.23 0.67
C ILE A 77 2.60 -5.55 0.60
N ALA A 78 3.00 -5.18 -0.61
CA ALA A 78 4.25 -4.48 -0.91
C ALA A 78 4.05 -2.96 -1.04
N GLY A 79 2.82 -2.50 -1.32
CA GLY A 79 2.53 -1.09 -1.55
C GLY A 79 1.03 -0.79 -1.52
N THR A 80 0.70 0.49 -1.47
CA THR A 80 -0.66 1.00 -1.66
C THR A 80 -0.62 2.33 -2.39
N VAL A 81 -1.67 2.64 -3.15
CA VAL A 81 -1.87 3.93 -3.80
C VAL A 81 -3.28 4.44 -3.53
N ARG A 82 -3.39 5.77 -3.44
CA ARG A 82 -4.65 6.51 -3.34
C ARG A 82 -4.76 7.46 -4.53
N VAL A 83 -5.93 7.52 -5.17
CA VAL A 83 -6.24 8.42 -6.29
C VAL A 83 -7.53 9.19 -6.01
#